data_AF-A0A661JHE9-F1
#
_entry.id   AF-A0A661JHE9-F1
#
_cell.length_a   1.000
_cell.length_b   1.000
_cell.length_c   1.000
_cell.angle_alpha   90.00
_cell.angle_beta   90.00
_cell.angle_gamma   90.00
#
_symmetry.space_group_name_H-M   'P 1'
#
loop_
_entity.id
_entity.type
_entity.pdbx_description
1 polymer ?
#
loop_
_entity_poly.entity_id
_entity_poly.type
_entity_poly.pdbx_seq_one_letter_code
_entity_poly.pdbx_strand_id
1 'polypeptide(L)' 'MAYKCPVCNKVWPNTRELARHILGTGDKPHKDWIGSKGLSFADLLLMGSKGYQTLSELLEREAEKVD' A
#
# COMPACT_ATOMS: atom_id res chain seq x y z
N MET A 1 -1.39 -17.15 0.64
CA MET A 1 -2.31 -16.04 0.33
C MET A 1 -1.50 -14.85 -0.12
N ALA A 2 -1.76 -14.42 -1.35
CA ALA A 2 -1.15 -13.25 -1.95
C ALA A 2 -2.13 -12.06 -1.84
N TYR A 3 -1.63 -10.85 -2.05
CA TYR A 3 -2.39 -9.62 -1.91
C TYR A 3 -2.41 -8.87 -3.22
N LYS A 4 -3.60 -8.46 -3.64
CA LYS A 4 -3.79 -7.71 -4.87
C LYS A 4 -3.72 -6.21 -4.61
N CYS A 5 -2.99 -5.46 -5.45
CA CYS A 5 -3.01 -4.00 -5.35
C CYS A 5 -4.40 -3.48 -5.72
N PRO A 6 -5.02 -2.64 -4.87
CA PRO A 6 -6.35 -2.09 -5.10
C PRO A 6 -6.40 -1.07 -6.25
N VAL A 7 -5.26 -0.70 -6.83
CA VAL A 7 -5.15 0.31 -7.89
C VAL A 7 -4.83 -0.34 -9.24
N CYS A 8 -3.77 -1.15 -9.30
CA CYS A 8 -3.28 -1.73 -10.56
C CYS A 8 -3.53 -3.24 -10.71
N ASN A 9 -4.19 -3.89 -9.75
CA ASN A 9 -4.57 -5.30 -9.76
C ASN A 9 -3.42 -6.32 -9.86
N LYS A 10 -2.17 -5.88 -9.81
CA LYS A 10 -1.01 -6.78 -9.66
C LYS A 10 -1.06 -7.50 -8.31
N VAL A 11 -0.29 -8.57 -8.17
CA VAL A 11 -0.34 -9.45 -7.00
C VAL A 11 1.04 -9.55 -6.35
N TRP A 12 1.08 -9.53 -5.02
CA TRP A 12 2.30 -9.65 -4.22
C TRP A 12 2.19 -10.74 -3.17
N PRO A 13 3.30 -11.40 -2.80
CA PRO A 13 3.29 -12.50 -1.85
C PRO A 13 2.97 -12.07 -0.41
N ASN A 14 3.11 -10.79 -0.07
CA ASN A 14 2.78 -10.25 1.26
C ASN A 14 2.49 -8.73 1.18
N THR A 15 1.90 -8.18 2.23
CA THR A 15 1.51 -6.75 2.29
C THR A 15 2.69 -5.80 2.40
N ARG A 16 3.83 -6.23 2.93
CA ARG A 16 5.04 -5.39 3.03
C ARG A 16 5.61 -5.09 1.65
N GLU A 17 5.63 -6.10 0.78
CA GLU A 17 6.02 -5.98 -0.62
C GLU A 17 5.00 -5.14 -1.42
N LEU A 18 3.71 -5.31 -1.15
CA LEU A 18 2.66 -4.47 -1.73
C LEU A 18 2.77 -3.01 -1.27
N ALA A 19 3.00 -2.74 0.02
CA ALA A 19 3.22 -1.39 0.55
C ALA A 19 4.43 -0.72 -0.13
N ARG A 20 5.51 -1.49 -0.31
CA ARG A 20 6.69 -1.02 -1.06
C ARG A 20 6.37 -0.70 -2.51
N HIS A 21 5.53 -1.51 -3.17
CA HIS A 21 5.07 -1.21 -4.51
C HIS A 21 4.26 0.10 -4.57
N ILE A 22 3.29 0.31 -3.67
CA ILE A 22 2.42 1.49 -3.69
C ILE A 22 3.24 2.76 -3.45
N LEU A 23 4.10 2.77 -2.43
CA LEU A 23 4.96 3.92 -2.11
C LEU A 23 6.06 4.15 -3.14
N GLY A 24 6.61 3.07 -3.72
CA GLY A 24 7.63 3.15 -4.77
C GLY A 24 7.10 3.58 -6.13
N THR A 25 5.84 3.24 -6.46
CA THR A 25 5.21 3.67 -7.72
C THR A 25 4.94 5.17 -7.68
N GLY A 26 4.35 5.68 -6.60
CA GLY A 26 4.18 7.10 -6.35
C GLY A 26 3.41 7.87 -7.43
N ASP A 27 2.64 7.18 -8.27
CA ASP A 27 1.78 7.80 -9.27
C ASP A 27 0.54 8.43 -8.61
N LYS A 28 -0.20 9.23 -9.39
CA LYS A 28 -1.40 9.91 -8.90
C LYS A 28 -2.47 8.92 -8.39
N PRO A 29 -2.83 7.84 -9.11
CA PRO A 29 -3.80 6.86 -8.63
C PRO A 29 -3.47 6.23 -7.27
N HIS A 30 -2.22 5.84 -7.05
CA HIS A 30 -1.79 5.25 -5.77
C HIS A 30 -1.81 6.28 -4.64
N LYS A 31 -1.40 7.53 -4.93
CA LYS A 31 -1.49 8.64 -3.97
C LYS A 31 -2.94 8.95 -3.60
N ASP A 32 -3.84 9.02 -4.58
CA ASP A 32 -5.26 9.30 -4.37
C ASP A 32 -5.92 8.17 -3.56
N TRP A 33 -5.56 6.90 -3.83
CA TRP A 33 -6.01 5.77 -3.02
C TRP A 33 -5.54 5.86 -1.57
N ILE A 34 -4.27 6.19 -1.31
CA ILE A 34 -3.76 6.42 0.05
C ILE A 34 -4.55 7.55 0.75
N GLY A 35 -4.80 8.66 0.04
CA GLY A 35 -5.59 9.78 0.54
C GLY A 35 -7.01 9.38 0.91
N SER A 36 -7.65 8.53 0.11
CA SER A 36 -8.99 8.00 0.40
C SER A 36 -9.06 7.16 1.68
N LYS A 37 -7.91 6.68 2.18
CA LYS A 37 -7.78 5.94 3.45
C LYS A 37 -7.42 6.84 4.64
N GLY A 38 -7.44 8.15 4.45
CA GLY A 38 -7.12 9.13 5.50
C GLY A 38 -5.62 9.23 5.83
N LEU A 39 -4.77 8.70 4.95
CA LEU A 39 -3.32 8.73 5.09
C LEU A 39 -2.71 9.74 4.11
N SER A 40 -1.54 10.27 4.47
CA SER A 40 -0.76 11.17 3.63
C SER A 40 0.42 10.40 3.04
N PHE A 41 0.51 10.39 1.70
CA PHE A 41 1.63 9.75 1.00
C PHE A 41 2.98 10.33 1.43
N ALA A 42 3.05 11.65 1.62
CA ALA A 42 4.27 12.33 2.05
C ALA A 42 4.66 11.91 3.48
N ASP A 43 3.69 11.85 4.40
CA ASP A 43 3.97 11.46 5.78
C ASP A 43 4.44 10.00 5.88
N LEU A 44 3.85 9.10 5.10
CA LEU A 44 4.30 7.71 5.03
C LEU A 44 5.76 7.59 4.56
N LEU A 45 6.20 8.44 3.63
CA LEU A 45 7.60 8.47 3.20
C LEU A 45 8.53 9.07 4.27
N LEU A 46 8.12 10.17 4.92
CA LEU A 46 8.89 10.81 6.00
C LEU A 46 9.06 9.89 7.21
N MET A 47 8.05 9.06 7.50
CA MET A 47 8.09 8.05 8.56
C MET A 47 8.98 6.84 8.22
N GLY A 48 9.51 6.75 7.00
CA GLY A 48 10.42 5.70 6.57
C GLY A 48 9.87 4.31 6.84
N SER A 49 10.64 3.46 7.54
CA SER A 49 10.26 2.08 7.88
C SER A 49 8.95 1.97 8.65
N LYS A 50 8.58 2.98 9.44
CA LYS A 50 7.30 3.02 10.17
C LYS A 50 6.13 3.30 9.22
N GLY A 51 6.31 4.14 8.20
CA GLY A 51 5.28 4.39 7.20
C GLY A 51 4.99 3.16 6.35
N TYR A 52 6.02 2.40 5.95
CA TYR A 52 5.82 1.11 5.28
C TYR A 52 5.03 0.12 6.15
N GLN A 53 5.29 0.07 7.46
CA GLN A 53 4.54 -0.79 8.39
C GLN A 53 3.08 -0.35 8.50
N THR A 54 2.82 0.95 8.72
CA THR A 54 1.45 1.49 8.77
C THR A 54 0.65 1.15 7.51
N LEU A 55 1.26 1.30 6.34
CA LEU A 55 0.60 0.95 5.09
C LEU A 55 0.40 -0.57 4.94
N SER A 56 1.39 -1.38 5.35
CA SER A 56 1.28 -2.84 5.37
C SER A 56 0.11 -3.32 6.22
N GLU A 57 -0.04 -2.77 7.44
CA GLU A 57 -1.13 -3.11 8.37
C GLU A 57 -2.51 -2.72 7.81
N LEU A 58 -2.61 -1.60 7.11
CA LEU A 58 -3.82 -1.20 6.39
C LEU A 58 -4.16 -2.20 5.27
N LEU A 59 -3.15 -2.58 4.47
CA LEU A 59 -3.33 -3.52 3.37
C LEU A 59 -3.71 -4.93 3.84
N GLU A 60 -3.27 -5.36 5.02
CA GLU A 60 -3.70 -6.65 5.60
C GLU A 60 -5.23 -6.72 5.82
N ARG A 61 -5.85 -5.55 6.04
CA ARG A 61 -7.29 -5.42 6.30
C ARG A 61 -8.09 -5.14 5.03
N GLU A 62 -7.54 -4.33 4.13
CA GLU A 62 -8.28 -3.75 3.00
C GLU A 62 -7.98 -4.40 1.65
N ALA A 63 -6.81 -5.03 1.46
CA ALA A 63 -6.44 -5.60 0.18
C ALA A 63 -7.11 -6.96 -0.05
N GLU A 64 -7.58 -7.19 -1.27
CA GLU A 64 -8.13 -8.48 -1.69
C GLU A 64 -7.05 -9.56 -1.55
N LYS A 65 -7.38 -10.62 -0.79
CA LYS A 65 -6.55 -11.82 -0.66
C LYS A 65 -6.84 -12.74 -1.83
N VAL A 66 -5.78 -13.11 -2.53
CA VAL A 66 -5.81 -14.07 -3.63
C VAL A 66 -5.27 -15.39 -3.09
N ASP A 67 -6.01 -16.47 -3.35
CA ASP A 67 -5.57 -17.85 -3.07
C ASP A 67 -4.53 -18.31 -4.09
#